data_AF-A0A8H8NZ14-F1
#
_entry.id   AF-A0A8H8NZ14-F1
#
_cell.length_a   1.000
_cell.length_b   1.000
_cell.length_c   1.000
_cell.angle_alpha   90.00
_cell.angle_beta   90.00
_cell.angle_gamma   90.00
#
_symmetry.space_group_name_H-M   'P 1'
#
loop_
_entity.id
_entity.type
_entity.pdbx_description
1 polymer ?
#
loop_
_entity_poly.entity_id
_entity_poly.type
_entity_poly.pdbx_seq_one_letter_code
_entity_poly.pdbx_strand_id
1 'polypeptide(L)'
;MVYMAKVSNAGTSAAPTSGWFKIYEAGLSGGKWAVDNLIANGGKLTVTVPSCIPAGDYLFRGELIALHAASSYPGAQLYMECAQIRVTGGGSKTPATVSIPGAYKSSDPGITYNLYSGQSTYTIPGPRPFTC
;
A
#
# COMPACT_ATOMS: atom_id res chain seq x y z
N MET A 1 -0.42 3.90 0.64
CA MET A 1 -0.21 2.54 1.17
C MET A 1 1.15 2.04 0.74
N VAL A 2 1.71 1.08 1.47
CA VAL A 2 2.98 0.43 1.10
C VAL A 2 2.86 -1.07 1.30
N TYR A 3 3.34 -1.83 0.31
CA TYR A 3 3.41 -3.28 0.32
C TYR A 3 4.84 -3.75 0.10
N MET A 4 5.11 -4.98 0.55
CA MET A 4 6.33 -5.71 0.24
C MET A 4 5.99 -7.08 -0.33
N ALA A 5 6.81 -7.59 -1.24
CA ALA A 5 6.77 -8.97 -1.71
C ALA A 5 8.19 -9.54 -1.74
N LYS A 6 8.40 -10.70 -1.12
CA LYS A 6 9.70 -11.38 -1.16
C LYS A 6 9.94 -11.93 -2.56
N VAL A 7 11.15 -11.74 -3.08
CA VAL A 7 11.57 -12.25 -4.39
C VAL A 7 12.91 -12.96 -4.29
N SER A 8 13.27 -13.74 -5.31
CA SER A 8 14.57 -14.42 -5.35
C SER A 8 15.74 -13.46 -5.57
N ASN A 9 15.53 -12.40 -6.36
CA ASN A 9 16.50 -11.33 -6.61
C ASN A 9 15.78 -10.01 -6.96
N ALA A 10 15.94 -8.97 -6.15
CA ALA A 10 15.21 -7.71 -6.35
C ALA A 10 15.63 -6.94 -7.61
N GLY A 11 16.84 -7.16 -8.13
CA GLY A 11 17.36 -6.47 -9.32
C GLY A 11 16.96 -7.10 -10.65
N THR A 12 16.43 -8.34 -10.64
CA THR A 12 16.10 -9.07 -11.87
C THR A 12 14.72 -9.72 -11.87
N SER A 13 14.08 -9.88 -10.70
CA SER A 13 12.75 -10.49 -10.65
C SER A 13 11.70 -9.53 -11.19
N ALA A 14 10.79 -10.06 -12.02
CA ALA A 14 9.55 -9.35 -12.32
C ALA A 14 8.70 -9.19 -11.05
N ALA A 15 7.83 -8.17 -11.05
CA ALA A 15 6.85 -8.00 -9.99
C ALA A 15 5.93 -9.23 -9.92
N PRO A 16 5.85 -9.94 -8.78
CA PRO A 16 5.03 -11.14 -8.69
C PRO A 16 3.55 -10.77 -8.63
N THR A 17 2.68 -11.64 -9.16
CA THR A 17 1.22 -11.46 -9.05
C THR A 17 0.73 -11.67 -7.62
N SER A 18 1.38 -12.54 -6.84
CA SER A 18 1.01 -12.87 -5.46
C SER A 18 2.20 -12.75 -4.51
N GLY A 19 1.93 -12.76 -3.20
CA GLY A 19 2.97 -12.65 -2.18
C GLY A 19 3.13 -11.24 -1.60
N TRP A 20 2.23 -10.32 -1.93
CA TRP A 20 2.23 -8.96 -1.40
C TRP A 20 1.62 -8.93 0.00
N PHE A 21 2.28 -8.29 0.96
CA PHE A 21 1.72 -7.97 2.26
C PHE A 21 1.86 -6.48 2.52
N LYS A 22 0.84 -5.87 3.11
CA LYS A 22 0.84 -4.45 3.44
C LYS A 22 1.71 -4.22 4.67
N ILE A 23 2.53 -3.17 4.68
CA ILE A 23 3.34 -2.78 5.86
C ILE A 23 2.96 -1.40 6.40
N TYR A 24 2.25 -0.60 5.60
CA TYR A 24 1.83 0.73 6.00
C TYR A 24 0.58 1.18 5.24
N GLU A 25 -0.27 1.90 5.95
CA GLU A 25 -1.34 2.67 5.34
C GLU A 25 -1.63 3.95 6.12
N ALA A 26 -2.13 4.94 5.39
CA ALA A 26 -2.75 6.12 5.92
C ALA A 26 -3.87 6.51 4.95
N GLY A 27 -4.97 7.01 5.49
CA GLY A 27 -6.17 7.42 4.75
C GLY A 27 -6.66 8.76 5.28
N LEU A 28 -7.99 8.90 5.44
CA LEU A 28 -8.60 10.05 6.11
C LEU A 28 -8.46 9.92 7.63
N SER A 29 -7.91 10.94 8.29
CA SER A 29 -7.81 11.03 9.75
C SER A 29 -7.92 12.48 10.20
N GLY A 30 -8.82 12.77 11.15
CA GLY A 30 -9.00 14.13 11.69
C GLY A 30 -9.32 15.18 10.61
N GLY A 31 -10.06 14.79 9.56
CA GLY A 31 -10.40 15.67 8.44
C GLY A 31 -9.26 15.92 7.44
N LYS A 32 -8.09 15.30 7.63
CA LYS A 32 -6.95 15.38 6.71
C LYS A 32 -6.74 14.07 5.98
N TRP A 33 -6.52 14.13 4.68
CA TRP A 33 -6.12 12.99 3.87
C TRP A 33 -4.62 12.74 4.01
N ALA A 34 -4.21 11.47 3.86
CA ALA A 34 -2.81 11.11 3.86
C ALA A 34 -1.95 11.91 2.86
N VAL A 35 -2.55 12.32 1.73
CA VAL A 35 -1.86 13.15 0.72
C VAL A 35 -1.56 14.56 1.25
N ASP A 36 -2.35 15.11 2.16
CA ASP A 36 -2.10 16.42 2.77
C ASP A 36 -0.81 16.40 3.58
N ASN A 37 -0.60 15.33 4.37
CA ASN A 37 0.63 15.12 5.12
C ASN A 37 1.82 14.87 4.18
N LEU A 38 1.61 14.15 3.08
CA LEU A 38 2.64 13.91 2.07
C LEU A 38 3.10 15.22 1.42
N ILE A 39 2.16 16.08 1.04
CA ILE A 39 2.44 17.41 0.47
C ILE A 39 3.17 18.27 1.50
N ALA A 40 2.68 18.34 2.74
CA ALA A 40 3.30 19.10 3.81
C ALA A 40 4.74 18.64 4.11
N ASN A 41 5.05 17.35 3.90
CA ASN A 41 6.39 16.79 4.05
C ASN A 41 7.21 16.78 2.73
N GLY A 42 6.87 17.63 1.76
CA GLY A 42 7.63 17.79 0.52
C GLY A 42 7.64 16.53 -0.37
N GLY A 43 6.56 15.76 -0.38
CA GLY A 43 6.42 14.54 -1.16
C GLY A 43 7.09 13.31 -0.53
N LYS A 44 7.56 13.40 0.72
CA LYS A 44 8.28 12.30 1.39
C LYS A 44 7.36 11.51 2.31
N LEU A 45 7.38 10.19 2.18
CA LEU A 45 6.73 9.24 3.09
C LEU A 45 7.80 8.40 3.78
N THR A 46 7.77 8.35 5.12
CA THR A 46 8.65 7.45 5.90
C THR A 46 7.88 6.21 6.31
N VAL A 47 8.42 5.04 6.01
CA VAL A 47 7.85 3.74 6.40
C VAL A 47 8.94 2.87 7.00
N THR A 48 8.60 2.18 8.10
CA THR A 48 9.50 1.23 8.76
C THR A 48 9.31 -0.16 8.18
N VAL A 49 10.39 -0.81 7.76
CA VAL A 49 10.36 -2.21 7.35
C VAL A 49 10.23 -3.09 8.61
N PRO A 50 9.27 -4.03 8.67
CA PRO A 50 9.10 -4.90 9.84
C PRO A 50 10.38 -5.71 10.10
N SER A 51 10.89 -5.69 11.33
CA SER A 51 12.16 -6.35 11.69
C SER A 51 12.05 -7.87 11.84
N CYS A 52 10.83 -8.40 12.01
CA CYS A 52 10.60 -9.82 12.26
C CYS A 52 10.42 -10.68 11.00
N ILE A 53 10.46 -10.09 9.80
CA ILE A 53 10.35 -10.83 8.52
C ILE A 53 11.72 -11.40 8.11
N PRO A 54 11.76 -12.45 7.26
CA PRO A 54 13.02 -13.02 6.79
C PRO A 54 13.90 -12.02 6.06
N ALA A 55 15.20 -12.05 6.32
CA ALA A 55 16.18 -11.33 5.51
C ALA A 55 16.12 -11.77 4.03
N GLY A 56 16.54 -10.91 3.12
CA GLY A 56 16.64 -11.21 1.68
C GLY A 56 16.05 -10.11 0.79
N ASP A 57 15.83 -10.45 -0.47
CA ASP A 57 15.34 -9.51 -1.47
C ASP A 57 13.82 -9.35 -1.46
N TYR A 58 13.38 -8.11 -1.59
CA TYR A 58 11.98 -7.74 -1.68
C TYR A 58 11.77 -6.66 -2.75
N LEU A 59 10.60 -6.71 -3.38
CA LEU A 59 10.05 -5.55 -4.06
C LEU A 59 9.17 -4.78 -3.08
N PHE A 60 9.38 -3.47 -3.04
CA PHE A 60 8.66 -2.53 -2.20
C PHE A 60 7.75 -1.69 -3.08
N ARG A 61 6.44 -1.77 -2.88
CA ARG A 61 5.44 -1.07 -3.70
C ARG A 61 4.81 0.06 -2.90
N GLY A 62 5.17 1.29 -3.20
CA GLY A 62 4.49 2.49 -2.70
C GLY A 62 3.30 2.82 -3.59
N GLU A 63 2.17 3.19 -3.01
CA GLU A 63 0.96 3.52 -3.77
C GLU A 63 0.18 4.67 -3.14
N LEU A 64 -0.23 5.62 -3.98
CA LEU A 64 -1.21 6.65 -3.69
C LEU A 64 -2.47 6.37 -4.50
N ILE A 65 -3.65 6.55 -3.89
CA ILE A 65 -4.93 6.46 -4.59
C ILE A 65 -5.59 7.84 -4.57
N ALA A 66 -5.80 8.42 -5.74
CA ALA A 66 -6.53 9.67 -5.89
C ALA A 66 -8.03 9.37 -6.12
N LEU A 67 -8.87 10.02 -5.31
CA LEU A 67 -10.31 9.71 -5.21
C LEU A 67 -11.21 10.82 -5.78
N HIS A 68 -10.64 11.87 -6.38
CA HIS A 68 -11.39 13.04 -6.85
C HIS A 68 -12.43 12.72 -7.94
N ALA A 69 -12.30 11.58 -8.63
CA ALA A 69 -13.23 11.07 -9.64
C ALA A 69 -13.79 9.67 -9.27
N ALA A 70 -13.67 9.23 -8.02
CA ALA A 70 -13.99 7.87 -7.60
C ALA A 70 -15.46 7.63 -7.24
N SER A 71 -16.38 8.58 -7.49
CA SER A 71 -17.81 8.43 -7.17
C SER A 71 -18.51 7.31 -7.94
N SER A 72 -17.89 6.83 -9.03
CA SER A 72 -18.33 5.70 -9.84
C SER A 72 -17.12 4.84 -10.23
N TYR A 73 -17.35 3.57 -10.56
CA TYR A 73 -16.32 2.69 -11.09
C TYR A 73 -16.43 2.56 -12.62
N PRO A 74 -15.31 2.66 -13.37
CA PRO A 74 -13.97 3.07 -12.92
C PRO A 74 -13.91 4.57 -12.60
N GLY A 75 -13.02 4.97 -11.69
CA GLY A 75 -12.89 6.39 -11.29
C GLY A 75 -11.71 6.70 -10.37
N ALA A 76 -11.39 5.82 -9.42
CA ALA A 76 -10.17 5.95 -8.61
C ALA A 76 -8.90 5.82 -9.49
N GLN A 77 -7.91 6.68 -9.24
CA GLN A 77 -6.64 6.68 -9.96
C GLN A 77 -5.53 6.20 -9.02
N LEU A 78 -4.84 5.13 -9.41
CA LEU A 78 -3.81 4.49 -8.60
C LEU A 78 -2.45 4.88 -9.16
N TYR A 79 -1.62 5.52 -8.33
CA TYR A 79 -0.25 5.92 -8.63
C TYR A 79 0.68 5.04 -7.80
N MET A 80 1.27 4.04 -8.43
CA MET A 80 2.14 3.08 -7.76
C MET A 80 3.54 3.10 -8.35
N GLU A 81 4.52 2.95 -7.49
CA GLU A 81 5.92 2.80 -7.87
C GLU A 81 6.55 1.66 -7.07
N CYS A 82 7.49 0.96 -7.69
CA CYS A 82 8.21 -0.15 -7.07
C CYS A 82 9.68 0.20 -6.87
N ALA A 83 10.22 -0.17 -5.71
CA ALA A 83 11.64 -0.09 -5.40
C ALA A 83 12.19 -1.49 -5.08
N GLN A 84 13.47 -1.69 -5.37
CA GLN A 84 14.20 -2.92 -5.12
C GLN A 84 14.93 -2.77 -3.79
N ILE A 85 14.64 -3.62 -2.81
CA ILE A 85 15.23 -3.51 -1.47
C ILE A 85 15.79 -4.85 -1.01
N ARG A 86 16.89 -4.80 -0.26
CA ARG A 86 17.42 -5.94 0.49
C ARG A 86 17.24 -5.72 1.97
N VAL A 87 16.44 -6.58 2.60
CA VAL A 87 16.28 -6.61 4.05
C VAL A 87 17.48 -7.34 4.65
N THR A 88 18.17 -6.66 5.56
CA THR A 88 19.27 -7.19 6.37
C THR A 88 18.88 -7.19 7.83
N GLY A 89 19.41 -8.14 8.61
CA GLY A 89 18.73 -8.53 9.84
C GLY A 89 17.33 -9.10 9.53
N GLY A 90 16.69 -9.74 10.49
CA GLY A 90 15.37 -10.30 10.24
C GLY A 90 14.93 -11.29 11.30
N GLY A 91 13.75 -11.84 11.10
CA GLY A 91 13.19 -12.93 11.89
C GLY A 91 12.63 -14.03 11.00
N SER A 92 11.75 -14.83 11.57
CA SER A 92 11.13 -15.99 10.90
C SER A 92 9.63 -15.81 10.66
N LYS A 93 9.07 -14.61 10.90
CA LYS A 93 7.64 -14.37 10.72
C LYS A 93 7.29 -14.24 9.24
N THR A 94 6.35 -15.05 8.79
CA THR A 94 5.82 -14.99 7.43
C THR A 94 4.46 -14.28 7.45
N PRO A 95 4.35 -13.08 6.87
CA PRO A 95 3.07 -12.37 6.75
C PRO A 95 2.07 -13.14 5.89
N ALA A 96 0.77 -13.00 6.19
CA ALA A 96 -0.26 -13.38 5.24
C ALA A 96 -0.23 -12.44 4.02
N THR A 97 -0.42 -12.99 2.83
CA THR A 97 -0.23 -12.27 1.56
C THR A 97 -1.50 -12.23 0.72
N VAL A 98 -1.55 -11.27 -0.19
CA VAL A 98 -2.58 -11.10 -1.21
C VAL A 98 -1.99 -11.07 -2.62
N SER A 99 -2.86 -11.15 -3.62
CA SER A 99 -2.52 -10.95 -5.02
C SER A 99 -2.75 -9.51 -5.46
N ILE A 100 -1.88 -8.98 -6.31
CA ILE A 100 -2.05 -7.71 -7.01
C ILE A 100 -1.76 -8.00 -8.50
N PRO A 101 -2.77 -8.03 -9.39
CA PRO A 101 -4.20 -7.72 -9.15
C PRO A 101 -4.94 -8.74 -8.26
N GLY A 102 -6.01 -8.30 -7.60
CA GLY A 102 -6.89 -9.12 -6.75
C GLY A 102 -7.17 -8.52 -5.36
N ALA A 103 -6.22 -7.74 -4.81
CA ALA A 103 -6.34 -7.11 -3.49
C ALA A 103 -7.41 -6.01 -3.43
N TYR A 104 -7.75 -5.42 -4.58
CA TYR A 104 -8.75 -4.36 -4.71
C TYR A 104 -9.89 -4.82 -5.60
N LYS A 105 -11.13 -4.53 -5.19
CA LYS A 105 -12.35 -4.80 -5.94
C LYS A 105 -13.04 -3.50 -6.30
N SER A 106 -13.77 -3.48 -7.40
CA SER A 106 -14.60 -2.34 -7.79
C SER A 106 -15.62 -1.96 -6.71
N SER A 107 -16.13 -2.96 -5.97
CA SER A 107 -17.08 -2.77 -4.88
C SER A 107 -16.43 -2.39 -3.54
N ASP A 108 -15.10 -2.27 -3.45
CA ASP A 108 -14.47 -1.84 -2.20
C ASP A 108 -14.86 -0.38 -1.91
N PRO A 109 -15.32 -0.05 -0.70
CA PRO A 109 -15.78 1.31 -0.36
C PRO A 109 -14.65 2.35 -0.41
N GLY A 110 -13.40 1.91 -0.44
CA GLY A 110 -12.23 2.77 -0.64
C GLY A 110 -11.83 2.98 -2.09
N ILE A 111 -12.42 2.23 -3.04
CA ILE A 111 -12.17 2.28 -4.48
C ILE A 111 -13.31 2.99 -5.21
N THR A 112 -14.57 2.65 -4.89
CA THR A 112 -15.74 3.44 -5.30
C THR A 112 -16.16 4.28 -4.11
N TYR A 113 -15.79 5.56 -4.13
CA TYR A 113 -15.89 6.48 -3.01
C TYR A 113 -16.29 7.89 -3.48
N ASN A 114 -17.36 8.44 -2.92
CA ASN A 114 -17.76 9.83 -3.19
C ASN A 114 -17.11 10.79 -2.19
N LEU A 115 -15.98 11.37 -2.60
CA LEU A 115 -15.20 12.33 -1.81
C LEU A 115 -16.00 13.57 -1.38
N TYR A 116 -17.02 13.96 -2.15
CA TYR A 116 -17.79 15.20 -1.94
C TYR A 116 -19.05 15.00 -1.09
N SER A 117 -19.31 13.77 -0.61
CA SER A 117 -20.50 13.44 0.17
C SER A 117 -20.47 13.90 1.64
N GLY A 118 -19.38 14.52 2.09
CA GLY A 118 -19.21 14.95 3.49
C GLY A 118 -18.86 13.82 4.45
N GLN A 119 -18.44 12.66 3.95
CA GLN A 119 -17.99 11.54 4.77
C GLN A 119 -16.74 11.90 5.60
N SER A 120 -16.79 11.56 6.89
CA SER A 120 -15.69 11.80 7.84
C SER A 120 -14.79 10.57 8.05
N THR A 121 -15.16 9.42 7.46
CA THR A 121 -14.45 8.15 7.59
C THR A 121 -14.12 7.58 6.23
N TYR A 122 -12.96 6.94 6.10
CA TYR A 122 -12.53 6.27 4.87
C TYR A 122 -11.98 4.88 5.19
N THR A 123 -12.53 3.85 4.53
CA THR A 123 -12.01 2.48 4.61
C THR A 123 -10.94 2.29 3.54
N ILE A 124 -9.69 2.16 3.98
CA ILE A 124 -8.55 1.94 3.09
C ILE A 124 -8.69 0.55 2.43
N PRO A 125 -8.56 0.42 1.09
CA PRO A 125 -8.73 -0.85 0.40
C PRO A 125 -7.57 -1.82 0.65
N GLY A 126 -7.79 -3.11 0.39
CA GLY A 126 -6.81 -4.18 0.59
C GLY A 126 -6.70 -4.68 2.05
N PRO A 127 -5.72 -5.57 2.33
CA PRO A 127 -5.55 -6.17 3.67
C PRO A 127 -5.07 -5.13 4.68
N ARG A 128 -5.16 -5.43 5.98
CA ARG A 128 -4.55 -4.58 7.03
C ARG A 128 -3.02 -4.69 7.02
N PRO A 129 -2.28 -3.66 7.49
CA PRO A 129 -0.83 -3.75 7.64
C PRO A 129 -0.43 -4.92 8.52
N PHE A 130 0.54 -5.70 8.07
CA PHE A 130 1.24 -6.68 8.88
C PHE A 130 1.97 -5.99 10.02
N THR A 131 1.94 -6.62 11.18
CA THR A 131 2.65 -6.18 12.39
C THR A 131 3.49 -7.34 12.91
N CYS A 132 4.70 -6.99 13.36
CA CYS A 132 5.39 -7.79 14.37
C CYS A 132 4.63 -7.58 15.70
#